data_AF-A0A1L8MKV0-F1
#
_entry.id   AF-A0A1L8MKV0-F1
#
_cell.length_a   1.000
_cell.length_b   1.000
_cell.length_c   1.000
_cell.angle_alpha   90.00
_cell.angle_beta   90.00
_cell.angle_gamma   90.00
#
_symmetry.space_group_name_H-M   'P 1'
#
loop_
_entity.id
_entity.type
_entity.pdbx_description
1 polymer ?
#
loop_
_entity_poly.entity_id
_entity_poly.type
_entity_poly.pdbx_seq_one_letter_code
_entity_poly.pdbx_strand_id
1 'polypeptide(L)'
;MKKLKTLRQVQVAKICQFFILFIGIFFVLLKDANLSFFIILLTYWLIEWFVPKEYKGTRDPDQKTVFFHQMTPFKENIVINSILFVLLVMIIWLRYQIFP
;
A
#
# COMPACT_ATOMS: atom_id res chain seq x y z
N MET A 1 9.41 -21.55 -13.21
CA MET A 1 8.62 -21.57 -11.95
C MET A 1 9.08 -20.57 -10.89
N LYS A 2 10.38 -20.21 -10.75
CA LYS A 2 10.84 -19.22 -9.74
C LYS A 2 10.19 -17.82 -9.91
N LYS A 3 10.11 -17.28 -11.13
CA LYS A 3 9.52 -15.95 -11.43
C LYS A 3 8.05 -15.79 -10.97
N LEU A 4 7.20 -16.80 -11.19
CA LEU A 4 5.80 -16.78 -10.77
C LEU A 4 5.65 -16.79 -9.24
N LYS A 5 6.54 -17.51 -8.54
CA LYS A 5 6.57 -17.55 -7.08
C LYS A 5 6.96 -16.19 -6.50
N THR A 6 7.90 -15.50 -7.14
CA THR A 6 8.31 -14.13 -6.79
C THR A 6 7.20 -13.11 -7.02
N LEU A 7 6.48 -13.17 -8.16
CA LEU A 7 5.37 -12.26 -8.44
C LEU A 7 4.25 -12.38 -7.39
N ARG A 8 3.86 -13.62 -7.04
CA ARG A 8 2.83 -13.85 -6.03
C ARG A 8 3.27 -13.36 -4.64
N GLN A 9 4.53 -13.54 -4.27
CA GLN A 9 5.09 -13.00 -3.03
C GLN A 9 5.04 -11.48 -3.00
N VAL A 10 5.34 -10.83 -4.13
CA VAL A 10 5.28 -9.37 -4.25
C VAL A 10 3.85 -8.86 -4.16
N GLN A 11 2.90 -9.53 -4.82
CA GLN A 11 1.47 -9.20 -4.71
C GLN A 11 1.01 -9.27 -3.24
N VAL A 12 1.36 -10.36 -2.54
CA VAL A 12 1.02 -10.52 -1.12
C VAL A 12 1.69 -9.44 -0.27
N ALA A 13 2.97 -9.13 -0.50
CA ALA A 13 3.66 -8.07 0.23
C ALA A 13 3.00 -6.70 0.06
N LYS A 14 2.63 -6.33 -1.18
CA LYS A 14 1.90 -5.08 -1.48
C LYS A 14 0.51 -5.05 -0.84
N ILE A 15 -0.20 -6.16 -0.81
CA ILE A 15 -1.50 -6.29 -0.12
C ILE A 15 -1.30 -6.16 1.41
N CYS A 16 -0.28 -6.80 1.99
CA CYS A 16 0.02 -6.66 3.41
C CYS A 16 0.41 -5.23 3.77
N GLN A 17 1.21 -4.54 2.95
CA GLN A 17 1.52 -3.12 3.12
C GLN A 17 0.26 -2.27 3.16
N PHE A 18 -0.67 -2.53 2.24
CA PHE A 18 -1.96 -1.86 2.21
C PHE A 18 -2.71 -2.02 3.53
N PHE A 19 -2.86 -3.26 4.02
CA PHE A 19 -3.57 -3.53 5.27
C PHE A 19 -2.89 -2.89 6.49
N ILE A 20 -1.57 -2.86 6.53
CA ILE A 20 -0.82 -2.26 7.65
C ILE A 20 -0.99 -0.74 7.68
N LEU A 21 -0.88 -0.08 6.52
CA LEU A 21 -1.19 1.35 6.40
C LEU A 21 -2.63 1.64 6.83
N PHE A 22 -3.56 0.83 6.34
CA PHE A 22 -4.98 0.95 6.63
C PHE A 22 -5.29 0.84 8.12
N ILE A 23 -4.79 -0.21 8.78
CA ILE A 23 -4.95 -0.41 10.23
C ILE A 23 -4.31 0.75 10.98
N GLY A 24 -3.15 1.23 10.54
CA GLY A 24 -2.48 2.30 11.25
C GLY A 24 -3.19 3.64 11.16
N ILE A 25 -3.73 4.01 10.00
CA ILE A 25 -4.56 5.20 9.86
C ILE A 25 -5.78 5.11 10.77
N PHE A 26 -6.43 3.94 10.82
CA PHE A 26 -7.56 3.70 11.73
C PHE A 26 -7.18 3.88 13.21
N PHE A 27 -6.04 3.36 13.64
CA PHE A 27 -5.54 3.52 15.01
C PHE A 27 -5.20 4.98 15.36
N VAL A 28 -4.57 5.70 14.44
CA VAL A 28 -4.26 7.13 14.63
C VAL A 28 -5.54 7.94 14.77
N LEU A 29 -6.54 7.66 13.95
CA LEU A 29 -7.84 8.34 14.00
C LEU A 29 -8.63 8.05 15.28
N LEU A 30 -8.42 6.91 15.96
CA LEU A 30 -9.20 6.54 17.14
C LEU A 30 -8.62 7.04 18.47
N LYS A 31 -7.30 7.26 18.58
CA LYS A 31 -6.65 7.43 19.89
C LYS A 31 -5.61 8.54 20.00
N ASP A 32 -5.47 9.43 19.00
CA ASP A 32 -4.40 10.45 18.97
C ASP A 32 -3.01 9.86 19.26
N ALA A 33 -2.80 8.60 18.86
CA ALA A 33 -1.63 7.82 19.22
C ALA A 33 -0.49 8.09 18.23
N ASN A 34 0.25 9.18 18.46
CA ASN A 34 1.39 9.58 17.62
C ASN A 34 2.46 8.48 17.50
N LEU A 35 2.74 7.73 18.57
CA LEU A 35 3.75 6.65 18.55
C LEU A 35 3.33 5.48 17.64
N SER A 36 2.04 5.13 17.63
CA SER A 36 1.51 4.04 16.82
C SER A 36 1.69 4.33 15.33
N PHE A 37 1.49 5.59 14.91
CA PHE A 37 1.74 6.01 13.53
C PHE A 37 3.17 5.68 13.06
N PHE A 38 4.18 5.99 13.88
CA PHE A 38 5.59 5.72 13.55
C PHE A 38 5.89 4.23 13.43
N ILE A 39 5.28 3.39 14.29
CA ILE A 39 5.43 1.93 14.22
C ILE A 39 4.82 1.37 12.93
N ILE A 40 3.64 1.87 12.52
CA ILE A 40 3.03 1.49 11.24
C ILE A 40 3.90 1.95 10.07
N LEU A 41 4.40 3.18 10.09
CA LEU A 41 5.25 3.71 9.03
C LEU A 41 6.54 2.89 8.87
N LEU A 42 7.17 2.55 9.99
CA LEU A 42 8.36 1.68 10.01
C LEU A 42 8.06 0.30 9.43
N THR A 43 6.92 -0.29 9.79
CA THR A 43 6.50 -1.60 9.30
C THR A 43 6.22 -1.57 7.80
N TYR A 44 5.56 -0.51 7.31
CA TYR A 44 5.34 -0.30 5.88
C TYR A 44 6.67 -0.25 5.12
N TRP A 45 7.63 0.51 5.65
CA TRP A 45 8.95 0.70 5.05
C TRP A 45 9.78 -0.59 5.02
N LEU A 46 9.73 -1.38 6.10
CA LEU A 46 10.38 -2.68 6.17
C LEU A 46 9.86 -3.63 5.08
N ILE A 47 8.54 -3.68 4.87
CA ILE A 47 7.98 -4.54 3.83
C ILE A 47 8.37 -4.05 2.43
N GLU A 48 8.53 -2.73 2.24
CA GLU A 48 8.96 -2.17 0.96
C GLU A 48 10.39 -2.55 0.59
N TRP A 49 11.22 -2.82 1.60
CA TRP A 49 12.57 -3.33 1.41
C TRP A 49 12.55 -4.74 0.80
N PHE A 50 11.60 -5.59 1.23
CA PHE A 50 11.46 -6.95 0.70
C PHE A 50 10.88 -7.00 -0.72
N VAL A 51 10.31 -5.90 -1.22
CA VAL A 51 9.81 -5.81 -2.60
C VAL A 51 10.99 -5.61 -3.57
N PRO A 52 11.20 -6.52 -4.54
CA PRO A 52 12.25 -6.38 -5.54
C PRO A 52 12.07 -5.09 -6.37
N LYS A 53 13.18 -4.47 -6.77
CA LYS A 53 13.18 -3.21 -7.53
C LYS A 53 12.31 -3.24 -8.79
N GLU A 54 12.26 -4.39 -9.47
CA GLU A 54 11.44 -4.61 -10.67
C GLU A 54 9.94 -4.37 -10.45
N TYR A 55 9.45 -4.39 -9.22
CA TYR A 55 8.02 -4.29 -8.90
C TYR A 55 7.66 -3.08 -8.02
N LYS A 56 8.56 -2.11 -7.89
CA LYS A 56 8.33 -0.93 -7.05
C LYS A 56 7.28 0.02 -7.66
N GLY A 57 7.15 0.06 -8.99
CA GLY A 57 6.19 0.94 -9.68
C GLY A 57 6.68 2.39 -9.82
N THR A 58 7.99 2.60 -9.87
CA THR A 58 8.61 3.87 -10.24
C THR A 58 8.65 4.05 -11.76
N ARG A 59 9.16 5.19 -12.23
CA ARG A 59 9.20 5.58 -13.66
C ARG A 59 10.27 4.83 -14.49
N ASP A 60 10.87 3.79 -13.92
CA ASP A 60 11.97 3.03 -14.50
C ASP A 60 11.43 2.07 -15.56
N PRO A 61 11.96 2.10 -16.81
CA PRO A 61 11.47 1.28 -17.92
C PRO A 61 11.63 -0.23 -17.71
N ASP A 62 12.56 -0.67 -16.85
CA ASP A 62 12.79 -2.10 -16.60
C ASP A 62 11.81 -2.72 -15.58
N GLN A 63 10.86 -1.91 -15.09
CA GLN A 63 9.89 -2.37 -14.12
C GLN A 63 8.71 -3.10 -14.75
N LYS A 64 8.14 -3.99 -13.93
CA LYS A 64 7.05 -4.89 -14.28
C LYS A 64 5.83 -4.57 -13.44
N THR A 65 4.69 -4.81 -14.05
CA THR A 65 3.40 -4.70 -13.39
C THR A 65 3.20 -5.83 -12.39
N VAL A 66 2.47 -5.53 -11.31
CA VAL A 66 2.21 -6.48 -10.22
C VAL A 66 0.83 -7.11 -10.34
N PHE A 67 -0.19 -6.34 -10.70
CA PHE A 67 -1.60 -6.71 -10.76
C PHE A 67 -2.16 -6.60 -12.18
N PHE A 68 -1.89 -5.49 -12.89
CA PHE A 68 -2.47 -5.20 -14.20
C PHE A 68 -1.44 -5.31 -15.33
N HIS A 69 -1.37 -6.49 -15.97
CA HIS A 69 -0.39 -6.79 -17.04
C HIS A 69 -0.57 -5.97 -18.32
N GLN A 70 -1.71 -5.29 -18.50
CA GLN A 70 -2.02 -4.47 -19.69
C GLN A 70 -1.68 -2.99 -19.50
N MET A 71 -1.11 -2.59 -18.36
CA MET A 71 -0.77 -1.20 -18.06
C MET A 71 0.73 -1.01 -17.90
N THR A 72 1.20 0.24 -17.97
CA THR A 72 2.58 0.56 -17.56
C THR A 72 2.67 0.52 -16.02
N PRO A 73 3.79 0.06 -15.42
CA PRO A 73 3.96 -0.03 -13.95
C PRO A 73 3.66 1.30 -13.22
N PHE A 74 4.02 2.42 -13.84
CA PHE A 74 3.74 3.76 -13.31
C PHE A 74 2.23 4.06 -13.24
N LYS A 75 1.47 3.78 -14.31
CA LYS A 75 0.01 3.95 -14.32
C LYS A 75 -0.67 3.04 -13.31
N GLU A 76 -0.22 1.80 -13.20
CA GLU A 76 -0.71 0.86 -12.21
C GLU A 76 -0.53 1.41 -10.78
N ASN A 77 0.64 1.96 -10.47
CA ASN A 77 0.91 2.54 -9.16
C ASN A 77 0.01 3.75 -8.89
N ILE A 78 -0.24 4.60 -9.89
CA ILE A 78 -1.20 5.72 -9.78
C ILE A 78 -2.61 5.21 -9.48
N VAL A 79 -3.08 4.20 -10.21
CA VAL A 79 -4.43 3.64 -10.02
C VAL A 79 -4.57 3.08 -8.60
N ILE A 80 -3.60 2.29 -8.15
CA ILE A 80 -3.62 1.69 -6.80
C ILE A 80 -3.58 2.78 -5.72
N ASN A 81 -2.72 3.78 -5.87
CA ASN A 81 -2.64 4.90 -4.91
C ASN A 81 -3.92 5.76 -4.92
N SER A 82 -4.57 5.92 -6.08
CA SER A 82 -5.84 6.64 -6.17
C SER A 82 -6.96 5.88 -5.46
N ILE A 83 -7.05 4.56 -5.65
CA ILE A 83 -8.01 3.70 -4.93
C ILE A 83 -7.75 3.77 -3.42
N LEU A 84 -6.49 3.69 -3.01
CA LEU A 84 -6.05 3.87 -1.62
C LEU A 84 -6.51 5.19 -1.03
N PHE A 85 -6.29 6.28 -1.75
CA PHE A 85 -6.67 7.62 -1.32
C PHE A 85 -8.19 7.76 -1.15
N VAL A 86 -8.97 7.26 -2.10
CA VAL A 86 -10.44 7.27 -2.02
C VAL A 86 -10.93 6.48 -0.80
N LEU A 87 -10.39 5.28 -0.56
CA LEU A 87 -10.73 4.46 0.61
C LEU A 87 -10.38 5.18 1.92
N LEU A 88 -9.23 5.84 1.97
CA LEU A 88 -8.80 6.63 3.12
C LEU A 88 -9.76 7.79 3.42
N VAL A 89 -10.14 8.56 2.40
CA VAL A 89 -11.09 9.68 2.53
C VAL A 89 -12.46 9.17 2.97
N MET A 90 -12.96 8.08 2.39
CA MET A 90 -14.24 7.49 2.80
C MET A 90 -14.25 7.11 4.28
N ILE A 91 -13.15 6.57 4.81
CA ILE A 91 -13.06 6.14 6.22
C ILE A 91 -13.00 7.33 7.16
N ILE A 92 -12.22 8.36 6.82
CA ILE A 92 -12.19 9.60 7.59
C ILE A 92 -13.60 10.18 7.65
N TRP A 93 -14.28 10.25 6.51
CA TRP A 93 -15.66 10.72 6.43
C TRP A 93 -16.62 9.87 7.27
N LEU A 94 -16.51 8.53 7.21
CA LEU A 94 -17.30 7.60 8.00
C LEU A 94 -17.08 7.80 9.51
N ARG A 95 -15.82 8.00 9.94
CA ARG A 95 -15.47 8.31 11.34
C ARG A 95 -16.18 9.58 11.80
N TYR A 96 -16.12 10.66 11.02
CA TYR A 96 -16.77 11.93 11.35
C TYR A 96 -18.30 11.81 11.44
N GLN A 97 -18.92 10.85 10.74
CA GLN A 97 -20.36 10.58 10.91
C GLN A 97 -20.68 9.74 12.16
N ILE A 98 -19.80 8.82 12.57
CA ILE A 98 -20.05 7.88 13.67
C ILE A 98 -19.65 8.47 15.04
N PHE A 99 -18.61 9.31 15.08
CA PHE A 99 -18.13 10.01 16.27
C PHE A 99 -18.08 11.52 15.99
N PRO A 100 -19.20 12.26 16.21
CA PRO A 100 -19.23 13.71 16.11
C PRO A 100 -18.44 14.39 17.24
#